data_AF-A0A966Z6J5-F1
#
_entry.id   AF-A0A966Z6J5-F1
#
_cell.length_a   1.000
_cell.length_b   1.000
_cell.length_c   1.000
_cell.angle_alpha   90.00
_cell.angle_beta   90.00
_cell.angle_gamma   90.00
#
_symmetry.space_group_name_H-M   'P 1'
#
loop_
_entity.id
_entity.type
_entity.pdbx_description
1 polymer ?
#
loop_
_entity_poly.entity_id
_entity_poly.type
_entity_poly.pdbx_seq_one_letter_code
_entity_poly.pdbx_strand_id
1 'polypeptide(L)'
;MARECRWPCRSSGSQSRSFRLFCQLSCYLVGYIRHTSPELRTAAREIIGNLDEDGFLRVALPEMAQAAKVSADTVTSALDLVQSFHPPGVAARTLPEALLLQLHARGRDDSLEARIVRDHFELLGKRKFTDI
;
A
#
# COMPACT_ATOMS: atom_id res chain seq x y z
N MET A 1 19.39 7.35 0.92
CA MET A 1 18.76 8.44 1.70
C MET A 1 17.58 8.98 0.92
N ALA A 2 16.36 8.56 1.27
CA ALA A 2 15.14 9.06 0.65
C ALA A 2 15.01 10.56 0.95
N ARG A 3 15.11 11.39 -0.09
CA ARG A 3 14.96 12.84 0.03
C ARG A 3 13.50 13.11 0.38
N GLU A 4 13.27 13.77 1.51
CA GLU A 4 11.96 14.26 1.92
C GLU A 4 11.29 15.04 0.78
N CYS A 5 10.10 14.63 0.36
CA CYS A 5 9.31 15.34 -0.63
C CYS A 5 8.99 16.76 -0.12
N ARG A 6 9.61 17.78 -0.72
CA ARG A 6 9.53 19.20 -0.33
C ARG A 6 8.63 20.02 -1.27
N TRP A 7 7.46 19.52 -1.66
CA TRP A 7 6.48 20.26 -2.48
C TRP A 7 5.04 20.06 -1.95
N PRO A 8 4.12 21.03 -2.15
CA PRO A 8 3.45 21.73 -1.06
C PRO A 8 2.13 21.08 -0.67
N CYS A 9 2.14 20.28 0.40
CA CYS A 9 0.92 19.81 1.05
C CYS A 9 0.43 20.73 2.18
N ARG A 10 0.73 22.04 2.12
CA ARG A 10 0.56 22.99 3.25
C ARG A 10 -0.56 24.04 3.05
N SER A 11 -1.42 23.92 2.05
CA SER A 11 -2.44 24.94 1.73
C SER A 11 -3.91 24.55 1.97
N SER A 12 -4.23 23.28 2.22
CA SER A 12 -5.59 22.85 2.58
C SER A 12 -5.60 22.38 4.03
N GLY A 13 -6.21 23.14 4.95
CA GLY A 13 -6.21 22.90 6.40
C GLY A 13 -6.85 21.61 6.92
N SER A 14 -6.96 20.55 6.12
CA SER A 14 -7.39 19.22 6.56
C SER A 14 -6.20 18.43 7.09
N GLN A 15 -6.10 18.30 8.42
CA GLN A 15 -5.06 17.50 9.09
C GLN A 15 -5.37 15.98 9.10
N SER A 16 -6.26 15.50 8.23
CA SER A 16 -6.59 14.08 8.15
C SER A 16 -5.38 13.25 7.69
N ARG A 17 -5.21 12.05 8.26
CA ARG A 17 -4.15 11.11 7.84
C ARG A 17 -4.32 10.72 6.38
N SER A 18 -5.56 10.53 5.91
CA SER A 18 -5.91 10.33 4.50
C SER A 18 -5.26 11.35 3.58
N PHE A 19 -5.39 12.65 3.88
CA PHE A 19 -4.89 13.67 2.97
C PHE A 19 -3.35 13.68 2.89
N ARG A 20 -2.66 13.39 4.01
CA ARG A 20 -1.19 13.30 4.04
C ARG A 20 -0.67 12.09 3.26
N LEU A 21 -1.26 10.92 3.46
CA LEU A 21 -0.91 9.68 2.74
C LEU A 21 -1.18 9.83 1.25
N PHE A 22 -2.35 10.33 0.87
CA PHE A 22 -2.72 10.57 -0.53
C PHE A 22 -1.72 11.50 -1.23
N CYS A 23 -1.39 12.63 -0.59
CA CYS A 23 -0.47 13.63 -1.12
C CYS A 23 0.96 13.08 -1.24
N GLN A 24 1.42 12.31 -0.26
CA GLN A 24 2.74 11.70 -0.25
C GLN A 24 2.87 10.63 -1.35
N LEU A 25 1.90 9.72 -1.46
CA LEU A 25 1.87 8.66 -2.47
C LEU A 25 1.71 9.24 -3.88
N SER A 26 0.88 10.27 -4.04
CA SER A 26 0.73 10.98 -5.32
C SER A 26 2.03 11.67 -5.75
N CYS A 27 2.80 12.25 -4.82
CA CYS A 27 4.14 12.78 -5.11
C CYS A 27 5.12 11.67 -5.52
N TYR A 28 5.13 10.54 -4.82
CA TYR A 28 5.93 9.37 -5.18
C TYR A 28 5.58 8.84 -6.57
N LEU A 29 4.28 8.73 -6.86
CA LEU A 29 3.74 8.32 -8.15
C LEU A 29 4.23 9.24 -9.28
N VAL A 30 4.19 10.56 -9.09
CA VAL A 30 4.67 11.52 -10.10
C VAL A 30 6.18 11.43 -10.32
N GLY A 31 6.96 11.08 -9.30
CA GLY A 31 8.40 10.84 -9.42
C GLY A 31 8.74 9.51 -10.10
N TYR A 32 8.02 8.44 -9.77
CA TYR A 32 8.29 7.08 -10.23
C TYR A 32 7.75 6.83 -11.66
N ILE A 33 6.60 7.40 -12.01
CA ILE A 33 5.83 7.04 -13.21
C ILE A 33 6.13 7.96 -14.42
N ARG A 34 7.30 8.61 -14.47
CA ARG A 34 7.68 9.40 -15.66
C ARG A 34 7.93 8.55 -16.91
N HIS A 35 8.11 7.24 -16.76
CA HIS A 35 8.47 6.32 -17.84
C HIS A 35 7.59 5.06 -17.92
N THR A 36 6.42 5.03 -17.27
CA THR A 36 5.54 3.83 -17.25
C THR A 36 4.29 4.01 -18.11
N SER A 37 3.59 2.91 -18.40
CA SER A 37 2.38 2.93 -19.22
C SER A 37 1.28 3.83 -18.62
N PRO A 38 0.48 4.51 -19.45
CA PRO A 38 -0.60 5.38 -18.99
C PRO A 38 -1.70 4.62 -18.25
N GLU A 39 -1.91 3.34 -18.60
CA GLU A 39 -2.88 2.46 -17.94
C GLU A 39 -2.46 2.16 -16.50
N LEU A 40 -1.17 1.84 -16.27
CA LEU A 40 -0.64 1.57 -14.93
C LEU A 40 -0.77 2.80 -14.04
N ARG A 41 -0.47 3.99 -14.59
CA ARG A 41 -0.63 5.26 -13.87
C ARG A 41 -2.08 5.51 -13.45
N THR A 42 -3.02 5.19 -14.34
CA THR A 42 -4.46 5.36 -14.09
C THR A 42 -4.90 4.41 -12.98
N ALA A 43 -4.55 3.12 -13.09
CA ALA A 43 -4.83 2.13 -12.07
C ALA A 43 -4.24 2.49 -10.69
N ALA A 44 -2.97 2.92 -10.66
CA ALA A 44 -2.31 3.30 -9.40
C ALA A 44 -2.93 4.54 -8.75
N ARG A 45 -3.40 5.51 -9.55
CA ARG A 45 -4.14 6.66 -9.03
C ARG A 45 -5.49 6.24 -8.44
N GLU A 46 -6.20 5.33 -9.10
CA GLU A 46 -7.45 4.78 -8.56
C GLU A 46 -7.21 4.02 -7.25
N ILE A 47 -6.13 3.23 -7.15
CA ILE A 47 -5.73 2.56 -5.90
C ILE A 47 -5.54 3.58 -4.79
N ILE A 48 -4.68 4.59 -5.01
CA ILE A 48 -4.35 5.59 -3.98
C ILE A 48 -5.59 6.40 -3.57
N GLY A 49 -6.51 6.67 -4.50
CA GLY A 49 -7.77 7.35 -4.22
C GLY A 49 -8.80 6.54 -3.43
N ASN A 50 -8.67 5.21 -3.41
CA ASN A 50 -9.56 4.29 -2.70
C ASN A 50 -8.96 3.72 -1.41
N LEU A 51 -7.86 4.30 -0.91
CA LEU A 51 -7.31 3.94 0.39
C LEU A 51 -8.14 4.55 1.52
N ASP A 52 -8.33 3.79 2.60
CA ASP A 52 -8.96 4.29 3.83
C ASP A 52 -8.01 5.19 4.65
N GLU A 53 -8.49 5.70 5.79
CA GLU A 53 -7.72 6.61 6.64
C GLU A 53 -6.46 5.99 7.25
N ASP A 54 -6.43 4.66 7.34
CA ASP A 54 -5.31 3.86 7.83
C ASP A 54 -4.39 3.39 6.69
N GLY A 55 -4.77 3.65 5.43
CA GLY A 55 -4.00 3.31 4.23
C GLY A 55 -4.24 1.89 3.70
N PHE A 56 -5.32 1.22 4.11
CA PHE A 56 -5.71 -0.09 3.57
C PHE A 56 -6.57 0.07 2.32
N LEU A 57 -6.42 -0.88 1.40
CA LEU A 57 -7.28 -1.00 0.23
C LEU A 57 -8.46 -1.93 0.55
N ARG A 58 -9.67 -1.35 0.62
CA ARG A 58 -10.92 -2.10 0.90
C ARG A 58 -11.69 -2.52 -0.34
N VAL A 59 -11.37 -1.91 -1.47
CA VAL A 59 -12.05 -2.13 -2.76
C VAL A 59 -11.45 -3.36 -3.46
N ALA A 60 -12.29 -4.16 -4.11
CA ALA A 60 -11.85 -5.35 -4.83
C ALA A 60 -11.16 -4.97 -6.17
N LEU A 61 -10.10 -5.69 -6.53
CA LEU A 61 -9.36 -5.44 -7.78
C LEU A 61 -10.22 -5.48 -9.06
N PRO A 62 -11.23 -6.37 -9.20
CA PRO A 62 -12.11 -6.38 -10.37
C PRO A 62 -12.93 -5.09 -10.50
N GLU A 63 -13.39 -4.51 -9.40
CA GLU A 63 -14.15 -3.25 -9.40
C GLU A 63 -13.26 -2.09 -9.85
N MET A 64 -12.01 -2.08 -9.38
CA MET A 64 -11.03 -1.09 -9.79
C MET A 64 -10.61 -1.22 -11.25
N ALA A 65 -10.51 -2.45 -11.78
CA ALA A 65 -10.22 -2.68 -13.19
C ALA A 65 -11.33 -2.11 -14.08
N GLN A 66 -12.59 -2.28 -13.68
CA GLN A 66 -13.74 -1.69 -14.36
C GLN A 66 -13.73 -0.17 -14.28
N ALA A 67 -13.49 0.40 -13.09
CA ALA A 67 -13.44 1.85 -12.89
C ALA A 67 -12.31 2.52 -13.70
N ALA A 68 -11.12 1.93 -13.68
CA ALA A 68 -9.94 2.41 -14.41
C ALA A 68 -9.99 2.10 -15.92
N LYS A 69 -10.89 1.22 -16.37
CA LYS A 69 -10.98 0.70 -17.75
C LYS A 69 -9.67 0.07 -18.24
N VAL A 70 -9.03 -0.72 -17.37
CA VAL A 70 -7.78 -1.42 -17.66
C VAL A 70 -7.91 -2.92 -17.39
N SER A 71 -6.93 -3.71 -17.81
CA SER A 71 -6.92 -5.15 -17.52
C SER A 71 -6.71 -5.43 -16.02
N ALA A 72 -7.19 -6.59 -15.54
CA ALA A 72 -6.95 -7.03 -14.17
C ALA A 72 -5.45 -7.19 -13.86
N ASP A 73 -4.65 -7.60 -14.85
CA ASP A 73 -3.20 -7.72 -14.72
C ASP A 73 -2.54 -6.35 -14.51
N THR A 74 -3.03 -5.32 -15.20
CA THR A 74 -2.57 -3.94 -15.02
C THR A 74 -2.91 -3.43 -13.62
N VAL A 75 -4.09 -3.73 -13.09
CA VAL A 75 -4.47 -3.34 -11.72
C VAL A 75 -3.60 -4.05 -10.70
N THR A 76 -3.34 -5.34 -10.89
CA THR A 76 -2.47 -6.13 -10.00
C THR A 76 -1.05 -5.56 -9.99
N SER A 77 -0.50 -5.28 -11.18
CA SER A 77 0.83 -4.65 -11.32
C SER A 77 0.87 -3.26 -10.67
N ALA A 78 -0.22 -2.49 -10.78
CA ALA A 78 -0.32 -1.19 -10.15
C ALA A 78 -0.44 -1.30 -8.62
N LEU A 79 -1.11 -2.34 -8.10
CA LEU A 79 -1.19 -2.62 -6.67
C LEU A 79 0.20 -2.93 -6.12
N ASP A 80 0.93 -3.86 -6.73
CA ASP A 80 2.29 -4.22 -6.33
C ASP A 80 3.20 -2.99 -6.31
N LEU A 81 3.07 -2.14 -7.34
CA LEU A 81 3.78 -0.88 -7.39
C LEU A 81 3.44 0.04 -6.21
N VAL A 82 2.15 0.24 -5.91
CA VAL A 82 1.74 1.11 -4.79
C VAL A 82 2.15 0.51 -3.44
N GLN A 83 2.09 -0.81 -3.27
CA GLN A 83 2.55 -1.51 -2.06
C GLN A 83 4.07 -1.39 -1.83
N SER A 84 4.85 -1.16 -2.90
CA SER A 84 6.28 -0.87 -2.80
C SER A 84 6.61 0.55 -2.33
N PHE A 85 5.62 1.43 -2.24
CA PHE A 85 5.84 2.82 -1.83
C PHE A 85 6.06 2.96 -0.32
N HIS A 86 6.57 4.13 0.08
CA HIS A 86 6.75 4.47 1.48
C HIS A 86 5.56 5.29 1.99
N PRO A 87 4.95 4.94 3.14
CA PRO A 87 5.41 3.94 4.12
C PRO A 87 5.08 2.47 3.76
N PRO A 88 5.92 1.50 4.17
CA PRO A 88 5.67 0.09 3.90
C PRO A 88 4.42 -0.41 4.63
N GLY A 89 3.64 -1.25 3.95
CA GLY A 89 2.34 -1.75 4.44
C GLY A 89 1.13 -0.94 3.97
N VAL A 90 1.34 0.14 3.21
CA VAL A 90 0.27 0.87 2.51
C VAL A 90 -0.31 0.03 1.37
N ALA A 91 -1.60 0.22 1.10
CA ALA A 91 -2.38 -0.52 0.10
C ALA A 91 -2.43 -2.04 0.37
N ALA A 92 -2.13 -2.46 1.60
CA ALA A 92 -2.48 -3.80 2.07
C ALA A 92 -4.01 -3.94 2.15
N ARG A 93 -4.52 -5.15 1.95
CA ARG A 93 -5.95 -5.47 2.09
C ARG A 93 -6.27 -5.97 3.49
N THR A 94 -5.25 -6.46 4.20
CA THR A 94 -5.38 -6.99 5.56
C THR A 94 -4.20 -6.57 6.45
N LEU A 95 -4.38 -6.61 7.77
CA LEU A 95 -3.31 -6.32 8.73
C LEU A 95 -2.11 -7.29 8.63
N PRO A 96 -2.29 -8.62 8.46
CA PRO A 96 -1.18 -9.53 8.20
C PRO A 96 -0.39 -9.16 6.96
N GLU A 97 -1.07 -8.82 5.86
CA GLU A 97 -0.43 -8.38 4.61
C GLU A 97 0.39 -7.09 4.84
N ALA A 98 -0.14 -6.12 5.58
CA ALA A 98 0.60 -4.91 5.93
C ALA A 98 1.88 -5.21 6.73
N LEU A 99 1.79 -6.12 7.72
CA LEU A 99 2.94 -6.53 8.53
C LEU A 99 3.98 -7.29 7.70
N LEU A 100 3.56 -8.16 6.78
CA LEU A 100 4.45 -8.85 5.86
C LEU A 100 5.17 -7.87 4.94
N LEU A 101 4.46 -6.90 4.36
CA LEU A 101 5.07 -5.83 3.56
C LEU A 101 6.11 -5.01 4.36
N GLN A 102 5.82 -4.75 5.63
CA GLN A 102 6.75 -4.06 6.55
C GLN A 102 8.00 -4.88 6.89
N LEU A 103 7.88 -6.21 6.96
CA LEU A 103 8.99 -7.13 7.17
C LEU A 103 9.82 -7.28 5.89
N HIS A 104 9.16 -7.40 4.75
CA HIS A 104 9.78 -7.43 3.42
C HIS A 104 10.66 -6.20 3.18
N ALA A 105 10.14 -5.00 3.46
CA ALA A 105 10.89 -3.75 3.33
C ALA A 105 12.14 -3.67 4.25
N ARG A 106 12.21 -4.52 5.28
CA ARG A 106 13.37 -4.65 6.19
C ARG A 106 14.28 -5.82 5.84
N GLY A 107 14.00 -6.57 4.77
CA GLY A 107 14.73 -7.78 4.39
C GLY A 107 14.56 -8.92 5.39
N ARG A 108 13.36 -9.04 6.00
CA ARG A 108 13.05 -10.00 7.07
C ARG A 108 12.00 -11.04 6.66
N ASP A 109 11.90 -11.34 5.36
CA ASP A 109 10.91 -12.27 4.80
C ASP A 109 10.98 -13.69 5.38
N ASP A 110 12.19 -14.13 5.72
CA ASP A 110 12.49 -15.45 6.27
C ASP A 110 12.64 -15.44 7.80
N SER A 111 12.37 -14.30 8.45
CA SER A 111 12.50 -14.19 9.89
C SER A 111 11.40 -14.96 10.61
N LEU A 112 11.63 -15.28 11.88
CA LEU A 112 10.62 -15.93 12.72
C LEU A 112 9.33 -15.11 12.78
N GLU A 113 9.44 -13.78 12.83
CA GLU A 113 8.30 -12.87 12.83
C GLU A 113 7.46 -12.99 11.55
N ALA A 114 8.10 -13.11 10.38
CA ALA A 114 7.38 -13.28 9.13
C ALA A 114 6.64 -14.61 9.08
N ARG A 115 7.25 -15.68 9.62
CA ARG A 115 6.60 -16.99 9.74
C ARG A 115 5.40 -16.95 10.70
N ILE A 116 5.56 -16.31 11.87
CA ILE A 116 4.45 -16.16 12.83
C ILE A 116 3.29 -15.39 12.21
N VAL A 117 3.55 -14.29 11.50
CA VAL A 117 2.49 -13.50 10.84
C VAL A 117 1.84 -14.29 9.70
N ARG A 118 2.60 -15.08 8.94
CA ARG A 118 2.08 -15.86 7.82
C ARG A 118 1.22 -17.05 8.27
N ASP A 119 1.69 -17.78 9.28
CA ASP A 119 1.16 -19.11 9.62
C ASP A 119 0.32 -19.10 10.91
N HIS A 120 0.54 -18.13 11.81
CA HIS A 120 0.00 -18.13 13.18
C HIS A 120 -0.70 -16.82 13.59
N PHE A 121 -1.03 -15.93 12.66
CA PHE A 121 -1.64 -14.62 13.00
C PHE A 121 -2.94 -14.74 13.80
N GLU A 122 -3.78 -15.73 13.45
CA GLU A 122 -5.03 -16.01 14.18
C GLU A 122 -4.80 -16.40 15.65
N LEU A 123 -3.67 -17.06 15.95
CA LEU A 123 -3.30 -17.45 17.31
C LEU A 123 -2.81 -16.25 18.12
N LEU A 124 -2.10 -15.31 17.48
CA LEU A 124 -1.72 -14.04 18.10
C LEU A 124 -2.95 -13.24 18.53
N GLY A 125 -3.96 -13.12 17.65
CA GLY A 125 -5.22 -12.43 17.97
C GLY A 125 -5.96 -13.06 19.16
N LYS A 126 -5.83 -14.38 19.32
CA LYS A 126 -6.42 -15.15 20.42
C LYS A 126 -5.55 -15.23 21.68
N ARG A 127 -4.37 -14.59 21.68
CA ARG A 127 -3.37 -14.62 22.78
C ARG A 127 -2.89 -16.04 23.14
N LYS A 128 -2.93 -16.97 22.18
CA LYS A 128 -2.53 -18.37 22.36
C LYS A 128 -1.05 -18.58 22.02
N PHE A 129 -0.16 -17.99 22.81
CA PHE A 129 1.28 -18.00 22.51
C PHE A 129 1.94 -19.38 22.63
N THR A 130 1.37 -20.28 23.43
CA THR A 130 1.89 -21.65 23.62
C THR A 130 1.69 -22.54 22.38
N ASP A 131 0.74 -22.18 21.51
CA ASP A 131 0.38 -22.95 20.31
C ASP A 131 1.10 -22.43 19.04
N ILE A 132 2.03 -21.48 19.18
CA ILE A 132 2.79 -20.83 18.09
C ILE A 132 4.16 -21.48 17.94
#